data_AF-H3CCV8-F1
#
_entry.id   AF-H3CCV8-F1
#
_cell.length_a   1.000
_cell.length_b   1.000
_cell.length_c   1.000
_cell.angle_alpha   90.00
_cell.angle_beta   90.00
_cell.angle_gamma   90.00
#
_symmetry.space_group_name_H-M   'P 1'
#
loop_
_entity.id
_entity.type
_entity.pdbx_description
1 polymer ?
#
loop_
_entity_poly.entity_id
_entity_poly.type
_entity_poly.pdbx_seq_one_letter_code
_entity_poly.pdbx_strand_id
1 'polypeptide(L)'
;DRDEDAPAQVPDEAAVKPDGWLDDEPEYVGDPSAVRPEDWDEDMDGEWEAPQIPNPACETAPGCGAWKRPMVDNPSYRGKWKPPMVDNPNYQGIWKPRKIPNPAYFEDLQPFRMTPFSAVGLELWSMTSDIFFDNFLVTDDRNTADRWAGDGWGLKRSAESAAEVTLKNTFLS
;
A
#
# COMPACT_ATOMS: atom_id res chain seq x y z
N ASP A 1 -29.03 -6.85 37.71
CA ASP A 1 -27.62 -6.46 37.53
C ASP A 1 -27.07 -7.06 36.24
N ARG A 2 -26.46 -6.24 35.38
CA ARG A 2 -25.79 -6.70 34.15
C ARG A 2 -24.35 -7.03 34.53
N ASP A 3 -23.95 -8.28 34.37
CA ASP A 3 -22.56 -8.70 34.53
C ASP A 3 -21.76 -8.24 33.30
N GLU A 4 -20.81 -7.32 33.48
CA GLU A 4 -19.95 -6.79 32.41
C GLU A 4 -18.58 -7.49 32.32
N ASP A 5 -18.27 -8.32 33.31
CA ASP A 5 -16.99 -9.03 33.41
C ASP A 5 -17.09 -10.45 32.85
N ALA A 6 -18.32 -10.93 32.56
CA ALA A 6 -18.53 -12.16 31.82
C ALA A 6 -17.70 -12.16 30.52
N PRO A 7 -16.91 -13.22 30.23
CA PRO A 7 -16.15 -13.32 29.00
C PRO A 7 -17.09 -13.58 27.81
N ALA A 8 -16.69 -13.12 26.62
CA ALA A 8 -17.46 -13.33 25.39
C ALA A 8 -17.59 -14.80 25.01
N GLN A 9 -16.56 -15.58 25.35
CA GLN A 9 -16.47 -17.00 25.08
C GLN A 9 -16.20 -17.75 26.37
N VAL A 10 -16.83 -18.91 26.54
CA VAL A 10 -16.56 -19.86 27.62
C VAL A 10 -16.15 -21.21 27.02
N PRO A 11 -15.34 -22.02 27.70
CA PRO A 11 -15.02 -23.37 27.23
C PRO A 11 -16.30 -24.20 27.10
N ASP A 12 -16.42 -24.96 26.01
CA ASP A 12 -17.52 -25.90 25.83
C ASP A 12 -17.35 -27.10 26.76
N GLU A 13 -18.25 -27.23 27.74
CA GLU A 13 -18.27 -28.37 28.66
C GLU A 13 -18.75 -29.66 27.97
N ALA A 14 -19.56 -29.55 26.91
CA ALA A 14 -20.07 -30.68 26.14
C ALA A 14 -19.06 -31.23 25.14
N ALA A 15 -18.02 -30.46 24.79
CA ALA A 15 -16.94 -30.92 23.94
C ALA A 15 -16.12 -31.99 24.66
N VAL A 16 -16.04 -33.17 24.03
CA VAL A 16 -15.19 -34.27 24.47
C VAL A 16 -13.98 -34.34 23.56
N LYS A 17 -12.82 -34.59 24.16
CA LYS A 17 -11.58 -34.78 23.43
C LYS A 17 -11.68 -36.02 22.52
N PRO A 18 -11.31 -35.93 21.23
CA PRO A 18 -11.33 -37.08 20.33
C PRO A 18 -10.41 -38.21 20.80
N ASP A 19 -10.85 -39.45 20.60
CA ASP A 19 -10.02 -40.63 20.83
C ASP A 19 -8.85 -40.65 19.82
N GLY A 20 -7.61 -40.84 20.32
CA GLY A 20 -6.40 -40.87 19.49
C GLY A 20 -5.65 -39.53 19.34
N TRP A 21 -6.04 -38.50 20.09
CA TRP A 21 -5.28 -37.26 20.19
C TRP A 21 -3.91 -37.46 20.83
N LEU A 22 -2.85 -36.92 20.22
CA LEU A 22 -1.47 -37.08 20.68
C LEU A 22 -1.07 -35.92 21.60
N ASP A 23 -1.24 -36.06 22.92
CA ASP A 23 -0.90 -34.99 23.89
C ASP A 23 0.59 -34.73 24.03
N ASP A 24 1.39 -35.80 23.92
CA ASP A 24 2.82 -35.78 24.19
C ASP A 24 3.63 -35.28 22.98
N GLU A 25 3.01 -35.23 21.80
CA GLU A 25 3.63 -34.76 20.55
C GLU A 25 3.30 -33.29 20.31
N PRO A 26 4.30 -32.43 20.04
CA PRO A 26 4.04 -31.03 19.74
C PRO A 26 3.36 -30.89 18.37
N GLU A 27 2.49 -29.88 18.24
CA GLU A 27 1.79 -29.56 16.98
C GLU A 27 2.76 -29.11 15.87
N TYR A 28 3.84 -28.45 16.26
CA TYR A 28 4.91 -28.00 15.38
C TYR A 28 6.26 -28.53 15.84
N VAL A 29 7.11 -28.88 14.88
CA VAL A 29 8.51 -29.28 15.10
C VAL A 29 9.41 -28.40 14.25
N GLY A 30 10.64 -28.18 14.69
CA GLY A 30 11.64 -27.46 13.89
C GLY A 30 11.94 -28.23 12.60
N ASP A 31 12.04 -27.52 11.48
CA ASP A 31 12.37 -28.13 10.19
C ASP A 31 13.77 -28.77 10.23
N PRO A 32 13.90 -30.10 10.07
CA PRO A 32 15.19 -30.78 10.12
C PRO A 32 16.07 -30.47 8.90
N SER A 33 15.51 -29.88 7.84
CA SER A 33 16.22 -29.46 6.64
C SER A 33 16.70 -28.00 6.70
N ALA A 34 16.22 -27.22 7.67
CA ALA A 34 16.65 -25.85 7.85
C ALA A 34 18.07 -25.82 8.44
N VAL A 35 18.96 -25.11 7.77
CA VAL A 35 20.33 -24.87 8.21
C VAL A 35 20.47 -23.37 8.48
N ARG A 36 21.17 -23.02 9.56
CA ARG A 36 21.52 -21.64 9.87
C ARG A 36 22.28 -21.02 8.68
N PRO A 37 21.85 -19.84 8.17
CA PRO A 37 22.58 -19.13 7.13
C PRO A 37 24.03 -18.81 7.52
N GLU A 38 24.94 -18.74 6.54
CA GLU A 38 26.35 -18.42 6.77
C GLU A 38 26.56 -16.96 7.21
N ASP A 39 25.61 -16.08 6.91
CA ASP A 39 25.61 -14.66 7.26
C ASP A 39 24.85 -14.34 8.57
N TRP A 40 24.37 -15.35 9.30
CA TRP A 40 23.70 -15.15 10.59
C TRP A 40 24.69 -14.80 11.69
N ASP A 41 24.47 -13.67 12.36
CA ASP A 41 25.29 -13.22 13.48
C ASP A 41 24.50 -13.27 14.78
N GLU A 42 24.86 -14.17 15.71
CA GLU A 42 24.11 -14.34 16.97
C GLU A 42 24.14 -13.11 17.88
N ASP A 43 25.14 -12.22 17.76
CA ASP A 43 25.24 -10.99 18.55
C ASP A 43 24.31 -9.88 17.99
N MET A 44 24.09 -9.88 16.67
CA MET A 44 23.26 -8.88 15.98
C MET A 44 21.82 -9.34 15.71
N ASP A 45 21.64 -10.62 15.35
CA ASP A 45 20.36 -11.23 14.94
C ASP A 45 19.72 -12.10 16.04
N GLY A 46 20.49 -12.47 17.08
CA GLY A 46 20.05 -13.32 18.20
C GLY A 46 20.27 -14.83 17.98
N GLU A 47 19.83 -15.66 18.94
CA GLU A 47 19.92 -17.12 18.81
C GLU A 47 19.08 -17.61 17.62
N TRP A 48 19.68 -18.41 16.75
CA TRP A 48 18.99 -18.96 15.58
C TRP A 48 18.03 -20.08 15.99
N GLU A 49 16.76 -19.93 15.61
CA GLU A 49 15.73 -20.98 15.76
C GLU A 49 15.26 -21.47 14.39
N ALA A 50 15.16 -22.78 14.23
CA ALA A 50 14.67 -23.38 12.99
C ALA A 50 13.19 -23.00 12.76
N PRO A 51 12.78 -22.76 11.50
CA PRO A 51 11.37 -22.58 11.15
C PRO A 51 10.52 -23.75 11.64
N GLN A 52 9.37 -23.42 12.22
CA GLN A 52 8.43 -24.41 12.74
C GLN A 52 7.57 -24.98 11.59
N ILE A 53 7.60 -26.29 11.38
CA ILE A 53 6.78 -27.02 10.41
C ILE A 53 5.74 -27.87 11.13
N PRO A 54 4.56 -28.15 10.52
CA PRO A 54 3.59 -29.06 11.09
C PRO A 54 4.21 -30.43 11.33
N ASN A 55 4.03 -31.01 12.52
CA ASN A 55 4.58 -32.32 12.84
C ASN A 55 3.92 -33.41 11.97
N PRO A 56 4.68 -34.19 11.17
CA PRO A 56 4.11 -35.23 10.32
C PRO A 56 3.31 -36.30 11.08
N ALA A 57 3.62 -36.54 12.36
CA ALA A 57 2.84 -37.45 13.20
C ALA A 57 1.38 -36.98 13.36
N CYS A 58 1.16 -35.66 13.32
CA CYS A 58 -0.12 -35.01 13.51
C CYS A 58 -1.03 -35.07 12.28
N GLU A 59 -0.48 -35.32 11.09
CA GLU A 59 -1.29 -35.54 9.88
C GLU A 59 -2.07 -36.86 9.94
N THR A 60 -1.56 -37.84 10.68
CA THR A 60 -2.16 -39.17 10.82
C THR A 60 -3.09 -39.32 12.02
N ALA A 61 -3.04 -38.36 12.95
CA ALA A 61 -3.86 -38.32 14.16
C ALA A 61 -4.97 -37.26 14.06
N PRO A 62 -6.03 -37.33 14.89
CA PRO A 62 -7.06 -36.29 14.96
C PRO A 62 -6.55 -34.92 15.44
N GLY A 63 -5.38 -34.87 16.08
CA GLY A 63 -4.71 -33.66 16.54
C GLY A 63 -3.55 -33.96 17.48
N CYS A 64 -2.75 -32.93 17.76
CA CYS A 64 -1.53 -33.00 18.56
C CYS A 64 -1.43 -31.86 19.57
N GLY A 65 -0.56 -32.05 20.57
CA GLY A 65 -0.27 -31.08 21.61
C GLY A 65 -1.33 -31.06 22.71
N ALA A 66 -1.22 -30.09 23.63
CA ALA A 66 -2.17 -29.98 24.73
C ALA A 66 -3.58 -29.63 24.22
N TRP A 67 -4.51 -30.59 24.30
CA TRP A 67 -5.89 -30.38 23.86
C TRP A 67 -6.54 -29.23 24.63
N LYS A 68 -7.05 -28.23 23.89
CA LYS A 68 -7.84 -27.12 24.42
C LYS A 68 -9.29 -27.30 23.99
N ARG A 69 -10.21 -27.20 24.96
CA ARG A 69 -11.65 -27.21 24.68
C ARG A 69 -11.99 -26.09 23.69
N PRO A 70 -12.86 -26.35 22.69
CA PRO A 70 -13.37 -25.29 21.84
C PRO A 70 -14.12 -24.27 22.69
N MET A 71 -14.00 -23.02 22.30
CA MET A 71 -14.65 -21.89 22.96
C MET A 71 -16.01 -21.66 22.30
N VAL A 72 -17.07 -21.51 23.10
CA VAL A 72 -18.44 -21.23 22.64
C VAL A 72 -18.93 -19.89 23.16
N ASP A 73 -19.84 -19.27 22.39
CA ASP A 73 -20.47 -18.01 22.76
C ASP A 73 -21.15 -18.13 24.12
N ASN A 74 -20.77 -17.25 25.06
CA ASN A 74 -21.36 -17.22 26.38
C ASN A 74 -22.75 -16.59 26.33
N PRO A 75 -23.85 -17.32 26.63
CA PRO A 75 -25.21 -16.77 26.59
C PRO A 75 -25.43 -15.61 27.57
N SER A 76 -24.60 -15.51 28.60
CA SER A 76 -24.64 -14.45 29.60
C SER A 76 -23.85 -13.20 29.18
N TYR A 77 -23.06 -13.26 28.10
CA TYR A 77 -22.28 -12.12 27.63
C TYR A 77 -23.18 -11.07 26.99
N ARG A 78 -23.23 -9.89 27.62
CA ARG A 78 -23.95 -8.73 27.07
C ARG A 78 -23.01 -7.65 26.54
N GLY A 79 -21.70 -7.84 26.65
CA GLY A 79 -20.68 -6.83 26.38
C GLY A 79 -20.67 -5.68 27.39
N LYS A 80 -19.65 -4.83 27.32
CA LYS A 80 -19.56 -3.64 28.17
C LYS A 80 -20.72 -2.68 27.88
N TRP A 81 -21.37 -2.15 28.91
CA TRP A 81 -22.42 -1.16 28.71
C TRP A 81 -21.80 0.11 28.13
N LYS A 82 -22.46 0.67 27.11
CA LYS A 82 -22.10 1.96 26.55
C LYS A 82 -23.30 2.90 26.74
N PRO A 83 -23.10 4.07 27.37
CA PRO A 83 -24.17 5.05 27.49
C PRO A 83 -24.66 5.47 26.10
N PRO A 84 -25.95 5.82 25.95
CA PRO A 84 -26.44 6.43 24.73
C PRO A 84 -25.68 7.74 24.48
N MET A 85 -25.31 7.98 23.22
CA MET A 85 -24.72 9.26 22.84
C MET A 85 -25.80 10.34 22.89
N VAL A 86 -25.51 11.43 23.62
CA VAL A 86 -26.37 12.61 23.71
C VAL A 86 -25.63 13.76 23.04
N ASP A 87 -26.33 14.50 22.18
CA ASP A 87 -25.77 15.69 21.54
C ASP A 87 -25.34 16.70 22.61
N ASN A 88 -24.08 17.13 22.56
CA ASN A 88 -23.55 18.10 23.51
C ASN A 88 -24.14 19.49 23.22
N PRO A 89 -24.98 20.07 24.10
CA PRO A 89 -25.56 21.39 23.88
C PRO A 89 -24.52 22.52 23.81
N ASN A 90 -23.31 22.27 24.33
CA ASN A 90 -22.18 23.20 24.30
C ASN A 90 -21.25 22.99 23.10
N TYR A 91 -21.60 22.14 22.12
CA TYR A 91 -20.77 21.93 20.94
C TYR A 91 -20.79 23.17 20.04
N GLN A 92 -19.68 23.89 19.97
CA GLN A 92 -19.53 25.12 19.19
C GLN A 92 -19.09 24.88 17.74
N GLY A 93 -19.19 23.64 17.25
CA GLY A 93 -18.65 23.22 15.97
C GLY A 93 -17.15 22.91 16.03
N ILE A 94 -16.60 22.52 14.88
CA ILE A 94 -15.15 22.30 14.74
C ILE A 94 -14.47 23.66 14.81
N TRP A 95 -13.57 23.82 15.79
CA TRP A 95 -12.78 25.03 15.94
C TRP A 95 -12.04 25.35 14.62
N LYS A 96 -12.08 26.62 14.22
CA LYS A 96 -11.30 27.13 13.08
C LYS A 96 -10.49 28.34 13.56
N PRO A 97 -9.22 28.47 13.12
CA PRO A 97 -8.43 29.64 13.44
C PRO A 97 -9.10 30.90 12.90
N ARG A 98 -8.96 32.02 13.62
CA ARG A 98 -9.46 33.32 13.16
C ARG A 98 -8.69 33.72 11.89
N LYS A 99 -9.42 34.13 10.85
CA LYS A 99 -8.81 34.71 9.66
C LYS A 99 -8.28 36.11 10.02
N ILE A 100 -6.97 36.28 9.94
CA ILE A 100 -6.29 37.57 10.14
C ILE A 100 -5.96 38.12 8.74
N PRO A 101 -6.15 39.43 8.47
CA PRO A 101 -5.74 40.01 7.19
C PRO A 101 -4.27 39.75 6.92
N ASN A 102 -3.94 39.31 5.69
CA ASN A 102 -2.56 39.06 5.30
C ASN A 102 -1.84 40.39 5.05
N PRO A 103 -0.83 40.78 5.85
CA PRO A 103 -0.07 42.03 5.64
C PRO A 103 0.76 42.00 4.35
N ALA A 104 1.06 40.83 3.81
CA ALA A 104 1.79 40.62 2.55
C ALA A 104 0.84 40.33 1.37
N TYR A 105 -0.45 40.71 1.47
CA TYR A 105 -1.35 40.59 0.34
C TYR A 105 -0.86 41.47 -0.80
N PHE A 106 -0.71 40.89 -1.98
CA PHE A 106 -0.45 41.61 -3.21
C PHE A 106 -1.34 41.04 -4.32
N GLU A 107 -1.67 41.90 -5.27
CA GLU A 107 -2.40 41.55 -6.48
C GLU A 107 -1.52 41.92 -7.67
N ASP A 108 -1.24 40.93 -8.53
CA ASP A 108 -0.52 41.16 -9.78
C ASP A 108 -1.52 41.34 -10.92
N LEU A 109 -1.62 42.56 -11.43
CA LEU A 109 -2.51 42.91 -12.55
C LEU A 109 -1.92 42.50 -13.91
N GLN A 110 -0.64 42.11 -13.97
CA GLN A 110 0.08 41.81 -15.21
C GLN A 110 0.98 40.57 -15.08
N PRO A 111 0.41 39.39 -14.78
CA PRO A 111 1.18 38.17 -14.51
C PRO A 111 2.05 37.68 -15.69
N PHE A 112 1.76 38.14 -16.92
CA PHE A 112 2.54 37.77 -18.10
C PHE A 112 3.80 38.64 -18.32
N ARG A 113 4.02 39.67 -17.50
CA ARG A 113 5.25 40.47 -17.52
C ARG A 113 6.33 39.80 -16.68
N MET A 114 6.88 38.72 -17.21
CA MET A 114 7.93 37.95 -16.56
C MET A 114 9.30 38.61 -16.73
N THR A 115 10.24 38.25 -15.86
CA THR A 115 11.66 38.59 -16.03
C THR A 115 12.21 37.97 -17.32
N PRO A 116 13.05 38.69 -18.08
CA PRO A 116 13.61 38.15 -19.32
C PRO A 116 14.50 36.93 -19.03
N PHE A 117 14.51 35.99 -19.97
CA PHE A 117 15.35 34.78 -19.92
C PHE A 117 16.31 34.75 -21.11
N SER A 118 17.37 33.95 -21.00
CA SER A 118 18.40 33.84 -22.05
C SER A 118 18.89 32.41 -22.29
N ALA A 119 18.36 31.44 -21.55
CA ALA A 119 18.73 30.04 -21.67
C ALA A 119 17.48 29.16 -21.58
N VAL A 120 17.52 28.01 -22.25
CA VAL A 120 16.52 26.94 -22.17
C VAL A 120 17.25 25.73 -21.59
N GLY A 121 16.73 25.16 -20.50
CA GLY A 121 17.29 23.99 -19.84
C GLY A 121 16.22 22.91 -19.66
N LEU A 122 16.66 21.65 -19.69
CA LEU A 122 15.82 20.49 -19.41
C LEU A 122 16.31 19.86 -18.10
N GLU A 123 15.49 19.95 -17.06
CA GLU A 123 15.73 19.29 -15.78
C GLU A 123 14.64 18.24 -15.60
N LEU A 124 15.05 16.96 -15.57
CA LEU A 124 14.14 15.82 -15.62
C LEU A 124 14.71 14.68 -14.77
N TRP A 125 13.82 13.97 -14.08
CA TRP A 125 14.10 12.67 -13.49
C TRP A 125 13.43 11.58 -14.33
N SER A 126 14.20 10.60 -14.79
CA SER A 126 13.69 9.47 -15.57
C SER A 126 14.38 8.17 -15.19
N MET A 127 13.64 7.06 -15.27
CA MET A 127 14.16 5.70 -15.14
C MET A 127 14.55 5.09 -16.51
N THR A 128 14.08 5.68 -17.61
CA THR A 128 14.33 5.21 -18.98
C THR A 128 15.18 6.22 -19.77
N SER A 129 16.10 5.70 -20.59
CA SER A 129 17.01 6.50 -21.42
C SER A 129 16.41 6.96 -22.74
N ASP A 130 15.33 6.33 -23.20
CA ASP A 130 14.87 6.44 -24.58
C ASP A 130 13.83 7.56 -24.75
N ILE A 131 14.22 8.77 -24.35
CA ILE A 131 13.41 9.98 -24.51
C ILE A 131 14.10 10.91 -25.50
N PHE A 132 13.43 11.19 -26.61
CA PHE A 132 13.95 12.07 -27.66
C PHE A 132 13.26 13.42 -27.59
N PHE A 133 14.06 14.47 -27.41
CA PHE A 133 13.60 15.85 -27.54
C PHE A 133 14.21 16.47 -28.79
N ASP A 134 13.38 17.13 -29.59
CA ASP A 134 13.79 17.82 -30.81
C ASP A 134 12.84 19.01 -31.07
N ASN A 135 13.17 19.85 -32.05
CA ASN A 135 12.36 20.98 -32.52
C ASN A 135 12.11 22.10 -31.49
N PHE A 136 13.09 22.40 -30.62
CA PHE A 136 13.02 23.55 -29.73
C PHE A 136 12.89 24.87 -30.51
N LEU A 137 11.77 25.58 -30.31
CA LEU A 137 11.52 26.90 -30.86
C LEU A 137 11.02 27.84 -29.75
N VAL A 138 11.61 29.04 -29.69
CA VAL A 138 11.15 30.13 -28.81
C VAL A 138 10.85 31.34 -29.69
N THR A 139 9.60 31.77 -29.72
CA THR A 139 9.14 32.91 -30.52
C THR A 139 7.94 33.58 -29.86
N ASP A 140 7.74 34.87 -30.14
CA ASP A 140 6.59 35.68 -29.74
C ASP A 140 5.49 35.74 -30.81
N ASP A 141 5.76 35.26 -32.04
CA ASP A 141 4.81 35.21 -33.14
C ASP A 141 4.18 33.82 -33.32
N ARG A 142 2.86 33.78 -33.22
CA ARG A 142 2.08 32.55 -33.38
C ARG A 142 2.20 31.98 -34.79
N ASN A 143 2.19 32.81 -35.83
CA ASN A 143 2.19 32.29 -37.21
C ASN A 143 3.51 31.59 -37.54
N THR A 144 4.62 32.11 -37.04
CA THR A 144 5.95 31.51 -37.14
C THR A 144 5.99 30.16 -36.43
N ALA A 145 5.43 30.07 -35.22
CA ALA A 145 5.33 28.81 -34.48
C ALA A 145 4.50 27.76 -35.22
N ASP A 146 3.34 28.13 -35.76
CA ASP A 146 2.46 27.21 -36.49
C ASP A 146 3.12 26.67 -37.78
N ARG A 147 3.85 27.53 -38.50
CA ARG A 147 4.60 27.11 -39.69
C ARG A 147 5.74 26.14 -39.34
N TRP A 148 6.55 26.49 -38.34
CA TRP A 148 7.63 25.63 -37.87
C TRP A 148 7.13 24.26 -37.40
N ALA A 149 6.00 24.23 -36.68
CA ALA A 149 5.37 22.99 -36.25
C ALA A 149 4.87 22.14 -37.43
N GLY A 150 4.32 22.78 -38.47
CA GLY A 150 3.90 22.10 -39.70
C GLY A 150 5.06 21.49 -40.48
N ASP A 151 6.12 22.28 -40.70
CA ASP A 151 7.29 21.89 -41.48
C ASP A 151 8.17 20.87 -40.74
N GLY A 152 8.21 20.92 -39.41
CA GLY A 152 8.95 19.96 -38.58
C GLY A 152 8.10 18.76 -38.17
N TRP A 153 7.41 18.92 -37.04
CA TRP A 153 6.66 17.83 -36.41
C TRP A 153 5.54 17.26 -37.30
N GLY A 154 4.84 18.11 -38.05
CA GLY A 154 3.74 17.68 -38.92
C GLY A 154 4.18 16.64 -39.96
N LEU A 155 5.34 16.85 -40.57
CA LEU A 155 5.94 15.90 -41.52
C LEU A 155 6.43 14.63 -40.81
N LYS A 156 7.19 14.79 -39.72
CA LYS A 156 7.75 13.67 -38.94
C LYS A 156 6.65 12.74 -38.44
N ARG A 157 5.60 13.29 -37.81
CA ARG A 157 4.45 12.53 -37.31
C ARG A 157 3.74 11.76 -38.42
N SER A 158 3.56 12.37 -39.58
CA SER A 158 2.88 11.71 -40.71
C SER A 158 3.68 10.52 -41.23
N ALA A 159 5.01 10.65 -41.30
CA ALA A 159 5.91 9.56 -41.69
C ALA A 159 5.98 8.45 -40.64
N GLU A 160 6.11 8.80 -39.35
CA GLU A 160 6.12 7.85 -38.23
C GLU A 160 4.82 7.04 -38.15
N SER A 161 3.67 7.72 -38.28
CA SER A 161 2.36 7.06 -38.27
C SER A 161 2.23 6.04 -39.41
N ALA A 162 2.71 6.38 -40.61
CA ALA A 162 2.67 5.47 -41.77
C ALA A 162 3.63 4.28 -41.60
N ALA A 163 4.83 4.52 -41.06
CA ALA A 163 5.80 3.47 -40.75
C ALA A 163 5.29 2.52 -39.67
N GLU A 164 4.62 3.03 -38.63
CA GLU A 164 4.03 2.23 -37.56
C GLU A 164 2.91 1.31 -38.09
N VAL A 165 2.04 1.82 -38.96
CA VAL A 165 1.00 1.01 -39.62
C VAL A 165 1.61 -0.08 -40.49
N THR A 166 2.68 0.23 -41.22
CA THR A 166 3.38 -0.73 -42.08
C THR A 166 4.06 -1.84 -41.25
N LEU A 167 4.71 -1.48 -40.14
CA LEU A 167 5.30 -2.42 -39.18
C LEU A 167 4.23 -3.35 -38.59
N LYS A 168 3.12 -2.80 -38.11
CA LYS A 168 2.00 -3.59 -37.56
C LYS A 168 1.45 -4.60 -38.57
N ASN A 169 1.31 -4.19 -39.84
CA ASN A 169 0.81 -5.08 -40.89
C ASN A 169 1.82 -6.16 -41.31
N THR A 170 3.12 -5.90 -41.19
CA THR A 170 4.18 -6.87 -41.53
C THR A 170 4.36 -7.93 -40.44
N PHE A 171 4.14 -7.56 -39.17
CA PHE A 171 4.26 -8.47 -38.02
C PHE A 171 3.00 -9.30 -37.74
N LEU A 172 1.85 -8.95 -38.33
CA LEU A 172 0.57 -9.66 -38.19
C LEU A 172 0.20 -10.52 -39.43
N SER A 173 1.10 -10.60 -40.42
CA SER A 173 1.01 -11.50 -41.58
C SER A 173 2.03 -12.63 -41.47
#